data_AF-A0A1G7M4X7-F1
#
_entry.id   AF-A0A1G7M4X7-F1
#
_cell.length_a   1.000
_cell.length_b   1.000
_cell.length_c   1.000
_cell.angle_alpha   90.00
_cell.angle_beta   90.00
_cell.angle_gamma   90.00
#
_symmetry.space_group_name_H-M   'P 1'
#
loop_
_entity.id
_entity.type
_entity.pdbx_description
1 polymer ?
#
loop_
_entity_poly.entity_id
_entity_poly.type
_entity_poly.pdbx_seq_one_letter_code
_entity_poly.pdbx_strand_id
1 'polypeptide(L)'
;MTDATPHSSILSHGEREIAAMLDDDDSVDEIAAARDESVESVEKAIDRIREKTDRALATLLASPFTDDAAADLDSTTRDRLLADLDTTE
;
A
#
# COMPACT_ATOMS: atom_id res chain seq x y z
N MET A 1 -1.89 -18.72 20.70
CA MET A 1 -2.85 -17.63 20.42
C MET A 1 -2.31 -16.94 19.20
N THR A 2 -2.92 -17.18 18.04
CA THR A 2 -2.54 -16.51 16.79
C THR A 2 -3.15 -15.12 16.84
N ASP A 3 -2.39 -14.15 17.34
CA ASP A 3 -2.72 -12.74 17.22
C ASP A 3 -2.48 -12.35 15.76
N ALA A 4 -3.39 -12.75 14.88
CA ALA A 4 -3.51 -12.16 13.55
C ALA A 4 -4.09 -10.77 13.77
N THR A 5 -3.25 -9.84 14.20
CA THR A 5 -3.57 -8.42 14.11
C THR A 5 -3.87 -8.16 12.64
N PRO A 6 -5.07 -7.68 12.27
CA PRO A 6 -5.32 -7.29 10.89
C PRO A 6 -4.23 -6.28 10.56
N HIS A 7 -3.39 -6.59 9.57
CA HIS A 7 -2.23 -5.79 9.19
C HIS A 7 -2.63 -4.32 9.22
N SER A 8 -2.20 -3.61 10.27
CA SER A 8 -2.62 -2.23 10.47
C SER A 8 -1.88 -1.41 9.43
N SER A 9 -2.53 -1.21 8.29
CA SER A 9 -1.96 -0.46 7.18
C SER A 9 -1.55 0.94 7.65
N ILE A 10 -0.46 1.46 7.10
CA ILE A 10 -0.05 2.87 7.26
C ILE A 10 -1.06 3.82 6.59
N LEU A 11 -1.86 3.29 5.67
CA LEU A 11 -2.92 4.00 4.97
C LEU A 11 -4.24 3.89 5.74
N SER A 12 -4.97 5.01 5.79
CA SER A 12 -6.35 5.03 6.25
C SER A 12 -7.25 4.20 5.35
N HIS A 13 -8.49 3.92 5.77
CA HIS A 13 -9.42 3.15 4.96
C HIS A 13 -9.70 3.78 3.59
N GLY A 14 -9.96 5.09 3.54
CA GLY A 14 -10.18 5.79 2.26
C GLY A 14 -8.93 5.87 1.39
N GLU A 15 -7.74 6.01 1.99
CA GLU A 15 -6.48 5.95 1.23
C GLU A 15 -6.21 4.56 0.66
N ARG A 16 -6.61 3.49 1.36
CA ARG A 16 -6.52 2.12 0.84
C ARG A 16 -7.44 1.90 -0.36
N GLU A 17 -8.66 2.41 -0.29
CA GLU A 17 -9.60 2.33 -1.41
C GLU A 17 -9.07 3.10 -2.63
N ILE A 18 -8.57 4.33 -2.44
CA ILE A 18 -7.96 5.11 -3.53
C ILE A 18 -6.73 4.39 -4.09
N ALA A 19 -5.89 3.79 -3.23
CA ALA A 19 -4.73 3.03 -3.69
C ALA A 19 -5.12 1.79 -4.50
N ALA A 20 -6.17 1.07 -4.11
CA ALA A 20 -6.69 -0.06 -4.87
C ALA A 20 -7.20 0.37 -6.25
N MET A 21 -7.99 1.43 -6.33
CA MET A 21 -8.47 1.95 -7.62
C MET A 21 -7.33 2.40 -8.54
N LEU A 22 -6.27 3.00 -7.98
CA LEU A 22 -5.07 3.33 -8.76
C LEU A 22 -4.33 2.08 -9.28
N ASP A 23 -4.39 0.98 -8.56
CA ASP A 23 -3.81 -0.31 -8.97
C ASP A 23 -4.62 -0.95 -10.10
N ASP A 24 -5.94 -0.75 -10.08
CA ASP A 24 -6.89 -1.11 -11.16
C ASP A 24 -6.80 -0.18 -12.40
N ASP A 25 -5.76 0.67 -12.49
CA ASP A 25 -5.53 1.66 -13.55
C ASP A 25 -6.62 2.76 -13.67
N ASP A 26 -7.46 2.98 -12.64
CA ASP A 26 -8.45 4.07 -12.66
C ASP A 26 -7.76 5.43 -12.66
N SER A 27 -8.25 6.35 -13.50
CA SER A 27 -7.79 7.74 -13.51
C SER A 27 -8.30 8.51 -12.29
N VAL A 28 -7.61 9.62 -11.96
CA VAL A 28 -8.02 10.49 -10.84
C VAL A 28 -9.45 11.01 -11.00
N ASP A 29 -9.88 11.31 -12.22
CA ASP A 29 -11.24 11.74 -12.54
C ASP A 29 -12.27 10.63 -12.29
N GLU A 30 -11.95 9.38 -12.65
CA GLU A 30 -12.79 8.20 -12.41
C GLU A 30 -12.93 7.91 -10.92
N ILE A 31 -11.83 7.99 -10.17
CA ILE A 31 -11.80 7.84 -8.71
C ILE A 31 -12.65 8.93 -8.04
N ALA A 32 -12.50 10.18 -8.46
CA ALA A 32 -13.28 11.30 -7.94
C ALA A 32 -14.78 11.10 -8.18
N ALA A 33 -15.15 10.67 -9.40
CA ALA A 33 -16.54 10.39 -9.76
C ALA A 33 -17.12 9.21 -8.96
N ALA A 34 -16.37 8.11 -8.81
CA ALA A 34 -16.82 6.93 -8.07
C ALA A 34 -17.02 7.20 -6.57
N ARG A 35 -16.23 8.11 -6.01
CA ARG A 35 -16.24 8.46 -4.57
C ARG A 35 -17.13 9.66 -4.24
N ASP A 36 -17.72 10.33 -5.23
CA ASP A 36 -18.42 11.60 -5.07
C ASP A 36 -17.55 12.66 -4.35
N GLU A 37 -16.27 12.70 -4.71
CA GLU A 37 -15.27 13.63 -4.19
C GLU A 37 -14.77 14.58 -5.30
N SER A 38 -14.13 15.69 -4.93
CA SER A 38 -13.47 16.54 -5.93
C SER A 38 -12.14 15.90 -6.38
N VAL A 39 -11.76 16.14 -7.64
CA VAL A 39 -10.44 15.75 -8.18
C VAL A 39 -9.31 16.23 -7.27
N GLU A 40 -9.36 17.48 -6.81
CA GLU A 40 -8.37 18.05 -5.88
C GLU A 40 -8.28 17.28 -4.54
N SER A 41 -9.41 16.76 -4.04
CA SER A 41 -9.43 15.93 -2.82
C SER A 41 -8.68 14.61 -3.06
N VAL A 42 -8.94 13.97 -4.20
CA VAL A 42 -8.30 12.71 -4.60
C VAL A 42 -6.80 12.93 -4.82
N GLU A 43 -6.39 13.95 -5.57
CA GLU A 43 -4.96 14.27 -5.77
C GLU A 43 -4.24 14.46 -4.42
N LYS A 44 -4.84 15.20 -3.48
CA LYS A 44 -4.28 15.35 -2.13
C LYS A 44 -4.20 14.03 -1.36
N ALA A 45 -5.14 13.11 -1.57
CA ALA A 45 -5.07 11.80 -0.96
C ALA A 45 -3.93 10.96 -1.56
N ILE A 46 -3.74 11.02 -2.88
CA ILE A 46 -2.63 10.35 -3.59
C ILE A 46 -1.29 10.87 -3.09
N ASP A 47 -1.14 12.19 -2.93
CA ASP A 47 0.08 12.78 -2.38
C ASP A 47 0.37 12.26 -0.96
N ARG A 48 -0.66 12.16 -0.10
CA ARG A 48 -0.51 11.59 1.24
C ARG A 48 -0.13 10.12 1.21
N ILE A 49 -0.70 9.33 0.30
CA ILE A 49 -0.34 7.92 0.12
C ILE A 49 1.15 7.81 -0.24
N ARG A 50 1.61 8.58 -1.23
CA ARG A 50 3.02 8.62 -1.64
C ARG A 50 3.94 8.99 -0.49
N GLU A 51 3.63 10.07 0.24
CA GLU A 51 4.44 10.52 1.37
C GLU A 51 4.55 9.45 2.48
N LYS A 52 3.43 8.78 2.80
CA LYS A 52 3.43 7.71 3.80
C LYS A 52 4.25 6.51 3.36
N THR A 53 4.10 6.10 2.10
CA THR A 53 4.85 5.00 1.51
C THR A 53 6.35 5.30 1.48
N ASP A 54 6.74 6.50 1.04
CA ASP A 54 8.15 6.93 1.02
C ASP A 54 8.76 6.94 2.42
N ARG A 55 8.02 7.45 3.41
CA ARG A 55 8.48 7.45 4.81
C ARG A 55 8.63 6.03 5.36
N ALA A 56 7.70 5.15 5.07
CA ALA A 56 7.75 3.75 5.49
C ALA A 56 8.96 3.05 4.85
N LEU A 57 9.18 3.26 3.55
CA LEU A 57 10.32 2.71 2.82
C LEU A 57 11.65 3.25 3.35
N ALA A 58 11.76 4.56 3.58
CA ALA A 58 12.96 5.17 4.16
C ALA A 58 13.26 4.59 5.56
N THR A 59 12.23 4.36 6.37
CA THR A 59 12.36 3.71 7.68
C THR A 59 12.83 2.27 7.54
N LEU A 60 12.27 1.52 6.58
CA LEU A 60 12.68 0.15 6.29
C LEU A 60 14.15 0.10 5.84
N LEU A 61 14.59 1.01 4.97
CA LEU A 61 15.96 1.06 4.46
C LEU A 61 16.99 1.52 5.51
N ALA A 62 16.57 2.30 6.51
CA ALA A 62 17.43 2.72 7.61
C ALA A 62 17.54 1.67 8.73
N SER A 63 16.75 0.59 8.66
CA SER A 63 16.74 -0.44 9.69
C SER A 63 18.06 -1.24 9.67
N PRO A 64 18.66 -1.56 10.82
CA PRO A 64 19.81 -2.47 10.85
C PRO A 64 19.42 -3.92 10.49
N PHE A 65 18.12 -4.22 10.44
CA PHE A 65 17.57 -5.54 10.11
C PHE A 65 17.11 -5.64 8.65
N THR A 66 17.36 -4.64 7.80
CA THR A 66 16.88 -4.67 6.40
C THR A 66 17.48 -5.84 5.64
N ASP A 67 18.77 -6.11 5.82
CA ASP A 67 19.45 -7.21 5.15
C ASP A 67 18.95 -8.57 5.65
N ASP A 68 18.69 -8.70 6.96
CA ASP A 68 18.10 -9.89 7.55
C ASP A 68 16.65 -10.11 7.05
N ALA A 69 15.84 -9.05 7.01
CA ALA A 69 14.48 -9.09 6.47
C ALA A 69 14.46 -9.42 4.97
N ALA A 70 15.42 -8.91 4.21
CA ALA A 70 15.59 -9.22 2.79
C ALA A 70 16.14 -10.63 2.55
N ALA A 71 16.94 -11.16 3.47
CA ALA A 71 17.44 -12.54 3.43
C ALA A 71 16.36 -13.55 3.83
N ASP A 72 15.50 -13.19 4.78
CA ASP A 72 14.31 -13.95 5.18
C ASP A 72 13.23 -13.96 4.08
N LEU A 73 13.27 -12.99 3.18
CA LEU A 73 12.59 -13.02 1.88
C LEU A 73 13.26 -14.04 0.94
N ASP A 74 13.24 -15.32 1.34
CA ASP A 74 13.54 -16.42 0.43
C ASP A 74 12.56 -16.39 -0.75
N SER A 75 12.92 -17.06 -1.86
CA SER A 75 12.08 -17.03 -3.07
C SER A 75 10.65 -17.48 -2.79
N THR A 76 10.44 -18.40 -1.84
CA THR A 76 9.11 -18.88 -1.46
C THR A 76 8.28 -17.80 -0.77
N THR A 77 8.90 -17.05 0.15
CA THR A 77 8.26 -15.95 0.88
C THR A 77 8.00 -14.78 -0.04
N ARG A 78 8.92 -14.49 -0.97
CA ARG A 78 8.73 -13.49 -2.02
C ARG A 78 7.60 -13.88 -2.97
N ASP A 79 7.61 -15.11 -3.48
CA ASP A 79 6.57 -15.60 -4.38
C ASP A 79 5.22 -15.65 -3.68
N ARG A 80 5.19 -15.97 -2.38
CA ARG A 80 3.99 -15.86 -1.57
C ARG A 80 3.52 -14.42 -1.42
N LEU A 81 4.41 -13.46 -1.14
CA LEU A 81 4.04 -12.05 -1.02
C LEU A 81 3.55 -11.48 -2.35
N LEU A 82 4.18 -11.87 -3.48
CA LEU A 82 3.71 -11.54 -4.82
C LEU A 82 2.35 -12.17 -5.10
N ALA A 83 2.15 -13.44 -4.76
CA ALA A 83 0.86 -14.11 -4.90
C ALA A 83 -0.23 -13.50 -3.99
N ASP A 84 0.11 -13.12 -2.76
CA ASP A 84 -0.81 -12.47 -1.82
C ASP A 84 -1.20 -11.06 -2.34
N LEU A 85 -0.31 -10.37 -3.08
CA LEU A 85 -0.62 -9.13 -3.80
C LEU A 85 -1.53 -9.39 -5.01
N ASP A 86 -1.24 -10.42 -5.81
CA ASP A 86 -2.03 -10.81 -6.99
C ASP A 86 -3.41 -11.40 -6.63
N THR A 87 -3.62 -11.94 -5.42
CA THR A 87 -4.93 -12.46 -4.96
C THR A 87 -5.91 -11.38 -4.48
N THR A 88 -5.57 -10.11 -4.67
CA THR A 88 -6.49 -8.99 -4.49
C THR A 88 -7.30 -8.68 -5.76
N GLU A 89 -7.44 -9.65 -6.69
CA GLU A 89 -8.40 -9.66 -7.81
C GLU A 89 -9.80 -10.17 -7.43
#